data_AF-A0A6L7JRT5-F1
#
_entry.id   AF-A0A6L7JRT5-F1
#
_cell.length_a   1.000
_cell.length_b   1.000
_cell.length_c   1.000
_cell.angle_alpha   90.00
_cell.angle_beta   90.00
_cell.angle_gamma   90.00
#
_symmetry.space_group_name_H-M   'P 1'
#
loop_
_entity.id
_entity.type
_entity.pdbx_description
1 polymer ?
#
loop_
_entity_poly.entity_id
_entity_poly.type
_entity_poly.pdbx_seq_one_letter_code
_entity_poly.pdbx_strand_id
1 'polypeptide(L)'
;MSASQQEVIAENKDAVVLNGRAPDLKLQRDGKTISPRAWGNDLLDRMEEIATVFDSTLCVNYFNEALNEQRAKIEDARLTPSAKIIAALKANKEPFFDYALRLAEQAKKSILATSLEQNVIDRYYAVAVDSFDRQRKIEESDDTDFDTFLERYFNR
;
A
#
# COMPACT_ATOMS: atom_id res chain seq x y z
N MET A 1 -1.91 -12.07 20.39
CA MET A 1 -3.15 -11.26 20.32
C MET A 1 -4.31 -12.19 20.60
N SER A 2 -5.28 -11.79 21.43
CA SER A 2 -6.46 -12.61 21.70
C SER A 2 -7.46 -12.55 20.53
N ALA A 3 -8.36 -13.54 20.43
CA ALA A 3 -9.43 -13.54 19.42
C ALA A 3 -10.28 -12.25 19.48
N SER A 4 -10.58 -11.78 20.69
CA SER A 4 -11.31 -10.52 20.91
C SER A 4 -10.53 -9.29 20.40
N GLN A 5 -9.20 -9.27 20.49
CA GLN A 5 -8.40 -8.19 19.90
C GLN A 5 -8.43 -8.22 18.36
N GLN A 6 -8.46 -9.40 17.75
CA GLN A 6 -8.53 -9.53 16.28
C GLN A 6 -9.88 -9.03 15.74
N GLU A 7 -10.96 -9.31 16.44
CA GLU A 7 -12.31 -8.87 16.10
C GLU A 7 -12.41 -7.33 16.10
N VAL A 8 -11.94 -6.67 17.16
CA VAL A 8 -11.91 -5.21 17.24
C VAL A 8 -11.07 -4.58 16.12
N ILE A 9 -9.97 -5.22 15.73
CA ILE A 9 -9.15 -4.74 14.60
C ILE A 9 -9.91 -4.84 13.28
N ALA A 10 -10.62 -5.95 13.06
CA ALA A 10 -11.44 -6.15 11.87
C ALA A 10 -12.57 -5.10 11.81
N GLU A 11 -13.29 -4.89 12.91
CA GLU A 11 -14.36 -3.90 13.00
C GLU A 11 -13.87 -2.48 12.71
N ASN A 12 -12.75 -2.07 13.32
CA ASN A 12 -12.15 -0.76 13.06
C ASN A 12 -11.75 -0.59 11.60
N LYS A 13 -11.17 -1.63 11.00
CA LYS A 13 -10.78 -1.62 9.59
C LYS A 13 -11.99 -1.43 8.70
N ASP A 14 -13.06 -2.18 8.92
CA ASP A 14 -14.30 -2.08 8.15
C ASP A 14 -14.94 -0.71 8.31
N ALA A 15 -14.96 -0.17 9.53
CA ALA A 15 -15.48 1.17 9.81
C ALA A 15 -14.72 2.27 9.04
N VAL A 16 -13.38 2.18 8.97
CA VAL A 16 -12.55 3.12 8.18
C VAL A 16 -12.72 2.91 6.67
N VAL A 17 -12.82 1.67 6.20
CA VAL A 17 -13.03 1.38 4.77
C VAL A 17 -14.35 1.97 4.28
N LEU A 18 -15.43 1.74 5.02
CA LEU A 18 -16.78 2.17 4.62
C LEU A 18 -17.02 3.66 4.87
N ASN A 19 -16.55 4.19 6.01
CA ASN A 19 -16.92 5.52 6.50
C ASN A 19 -15.73 6.36 7.00
N GLY A 20 -14.49 6.05 6.61
CA GLY A 20 -13.26 6.67 7.11
C GLY A 20 -13.16 8.19 7.00
N ARG A 21 -13.94 8.82 6.11
CA ARG A 21 -13.98 10.27 5.92
C ARG A 21 -15.11 10.98 6.68
N ALA A 22 -15.96 10.23 7.39
CA ALA A 22 -17.04 10.79 8.17
C ALA A 22 -16.48 11.48 9.43
N PRO A 23 -16.84 12.75 9.71
CA PRO A 23 -16.27 13.52 10.82
C PRO A 23 -16.66 12.97 12.20
N ASP A 24 -17.75 12.22 12.26
CA ASP A 24 -18.32 11.61 13.46
C ASP A 24 -17.91 10.14 13.66
N LEU A 25 -17.09 9.57 12.77
CA LEU A 25 -16.60 8.19 12.87
C LEU A 25 -15.94 7.93 14.23
N LYS A 26 -16.28 6.77 14.80
CA LYS A 26 -15.76 6.26 16.06
C LYS A 26 -15.12 4.90 15.86
N LEU A 27 -13.98 4.68 16.51
CA LEU A 27 -13.20 3.44 16.53
C LEU A 27 -13.08 2.94 17.96
N GLN A 28 -12.70 1.68 18.13
CA GLN A 28 -12.48 1.05 19.43
C GLN A 28 -10.99 0.81 19.69
N ARG A 29 -10.50 1.25 20.85
CA ARG A 29 -9.11 1.04 21.30
C ARG A 29 -9.12 0.72 22.79
N ASP A 30 -8.61 -0.46 23.16
CA ASP A 30 -8.47 -0.89 24.55
C ASP A 30 -9.79 -0.77 25.35
N GLY A 31 -10.91 -1.15 24.72
CA GLY A 31 -12.26 -1.06 25.31
C GLY A 31 -12.85 0.35 25.39
N LYS A 32 -12.22 1.35 24.75
CA LYS A 32 -12.68 2.74 24.71
C LYS A 32 -12.94 3.21 23.29
N THR A 33 -13.95 4.05 23.16
CA THR A 33 -14.25 4.74 21.90
C THR A 33 -13.27 5.90 21.67
N ILE A 34 -12.70 5.99 20.47
CA ILE A 34 -11.77 7.04 20.04
C ILE A 34 -12.10 7.52 18.62
N SER A 35 -11.83 8.80 18.30
CA SER A 35 -11.99 9.27 16.92
C SER A 35 -10.74 8.91 16.08
N PRO A 36 -10.89 8.72 14.76
CA PRO A 36 -9.75 8.55 13.85
C PRO A 36 -8.76 9.72 13.95
N ARG A 37 -9.24 10.95 14.16
CA ARG A 37 -8.38 12.12 14.34
C ARG A 37 -7.51 12.01 15.59
N ALA A 38 -8.11 11.73 16.74
CA ALA A 38 -7.37 11.62 17.99
C ALA A 38 -6.38 10.44 17.95
N TRP A 39 -6.83 9.28 17.46
CA TRP A 39 -5.98 8.11 17.41
C TRP A 39 -4.87 8.23 16.36
N GLY A 40 -5.18 8.77 15.18
CA GLY A 40 -4.20 9.01 14.12
C GLY A 40 -3.08 9.95 14.56
N ASN A 41 -3.42 11.05 15.24
CA ASN A 41 -2.40 11.95 15.77
C ASN A 41 -1.54 11.28 16.85
N ASP A 42 -2.14 10.55 17.81
CA ASP A 42 -1.38 9.78 18.81
C ASP A 42 -0.37 8.80 18.16
N LEU A 43 -0.77 8.13 17.08
CA LEU A 43 0.13 7.25 16.35
C LEU A 43 1.26 8.01 15.65
N LEU A 44 0.96 9.15 15.02
CA LEU A 44 1.96 9.97 14.32
C LEU A 44 2.95 10.64 15.29
N ASP A 45 2.48 11.11 16.45
CA ASP A 45 3.32 11.67 17.52
C ASP A 45 4.34 10.64 17.99
N ARG A 46 3.90 9.38 18.20
CA ARG A 46 4.77 8.27 18.60
C ARG A 46 5.79 7.88 17.52
N MET A 47 5.53 8.20 16.25
CA MET A 47 6.45 7.95 15.14
C MET A 47 7.48 9.07 14.98
N GLU A 48 7.24 10.26 15.51
CA GLU A 48 8.09 11.45 15.32
C GLU A 48 9.50 11.26 15.88
N GLU A 49 9.64 10.61 17.04
CA GLU A 49 10.94 10.28 17.63
C GLU A 49 11.76 9.38 16.69
N ILE A 50 11.11 8.37 16.11
CA ILE A 50 11.74 7.44 15.18
C ILE A 50 12.13 8.16 13.89
N ALA A 51 11.23 8.98 13.33
CA ALA A 51 11.49 9.78 12.14
C ALA A 51 12.69 10.73 12.34
N THR A 52 12.78 11.36 13.51
CA THR A 52 13.90 12.25 13.88
C THR A 52 15.24 11.50 13.91
N VAL A 53 15.26 10.27 14.42
CA VAL A 53 16.46 9.42 14.40
C VAL A 53 16.89 9.08 12.97
N PHE A 54 15.95 8.71 12.09
CA PHE A 54 16.26 8.45 10.68
C PHE A 54 16.77 9.68 9.94
N ASP A 55 16.08 10.81 10.10
CA ASP A 55 16.43 12.09 9.47
C ASP A 55 17.82 12.57 9.90
N SER A 56 18.13 12.51 11.18
CA SER A 56 19.45 12.89 11.70
C SER A 56 20.57 11.95 11.24
N THR A 57 20.31 10.65 11.17
CA THR A 57 21.31 9.65 10.73
C THR A 57 21.64 9.79 9.24
N LEU A 58 20.65 10.14 8.42
CA LEU A 58 20.79 10.26 6.98
C LEU A 58 21.05 11.71 6.51
N CYS A 59 21.06 12.67 7.44
CA CYS A 59 21.16 14.11 7.16
C CYS A 59 20.08 14.61 6.17
N VAL A 60 18.85 14.12 6.32
CA VAL A 60 17.67 14.51 5.50
C VAL A 60 16.51 14.89 6.40
N ASN A 61 15.36 15.24 5.82
CA ASN A 61 14.12 15.54 6.54
C ASN A 61 12.91 14.74 6.02
N TYR A 62 13.14 13.73 5.18
CA TYR A 62 12.11 13.00 4.44
C TYR A 62 11.11 12.28 5.36
N PHE A 63 11.57 11.77 6.51
CA PHE A 63 10.71 11.00 7.39
C PHE A 63 9.74 11.92 8.15
N ASN A 64 10.22 13.04 8.69
CA ASN A 64 9.36 14.04 9.30
C ASN A 64 8.42 14.72 8.29
N GLU A 65 8.87 15.00 7.07
CA GLU A 65 8.01 15.50 6.00
C GLU A 65 6.87 14.51 5.70
N ALA A 66 7.18 13.22 5.57
CA ALA A 66 6.18 12.19 5.33
C ALA A 66 5.14 12.08 6.45
N LEU A 67 5.55 12.21 7.72
CA LEU A 67 4.63 12.24 8.87
C LEU A 67 3.72 13.48 8.82
N ASN A 68 4.26 14.65 8.52
CA ASN A 68 3.48 15.88 8.40
C ASN A 68 2.45 15.81 7.27
N GLU A 69 2.79 15.20 6.14
CA GLU A 69 1.83 14.93 5.07
C GLU A 69 0.69 14.00 5.50
N GLN A 70 0.98 12.99 6.32
CA GLN A 70 -0.07 12.10 6.84
C GLN A 70 -0.93 12.83 7.87
N ARG A 71 -0.32 13.65 8.73
CA ARG A 71 -1.03 14.46 9.72
C ARG A 71 -2.03 15.40 9.05
N ALA A 72 -1.64 16.03 7.95
CA ALA A 72 -2.54 16.87 7.16
C ALA A 72 -3.79 16.11 6.68
N LYS A 73 -3.67 14.83 6.30
CA LYS A 73 -4.81 13.99 5.87
C LYS A 73 -5.73 13.59 7.04
N ILE A 74 -5.17 13.47 8.25
CA ILE A 74 -5.92 13.20 9.49
C ILE A 74 -6.72 14.44 9.92
N GLU A 75 -6.14 15.63 9.76
CA GLU A 75 -6.81 16.89 10.07
C GLU A 75 -7.86 17.27 9.03
N ASP A 76 -7.55 17.07 7.75
CA ASP A 76 -8.43 17.33 6.61
C ASP A 76 -8.60 16.10 5.72
N ALA A 77 -9.71 15.40 5.90
CA ALA A 77 -10.06 14.22 5.10
C ALA A 77 -10.17 14.50 3.59
N ARG A 78 -10.28 15.76 3.15
CA ARG A 78 -10.27 16.13 1.71
C ARG A 78 -8.90 15.90 1.07
N LEU A 79 -7.83 15.86 1.86
CA LEU A 79 -6.48 15.62 1.37
C LEU A 79 -6.18 14.12 1.14
N THR A 80 -7.07 13.23 1.58
CA THR A 80 -6.94 11.79 1.34
C THR A 80 -7.05 11.46 -0.15
N PRO A 81 -6.32 10.42 -0.63
CA PRO A 81 -6.41 10.00 -2.04
C PRO A 81 -7.84 9.68 -2.49
N SER A 82 -8.63 9.02 -1.64
CA SER A 82 -10.03 8.69 -1.94
C SER A 82 -10.89 9.95 -2.12
N ALA A 83 -10.70 11.00 -1.30
CA ALA A 83 -11.40 12.26 -1.49
C ALA A 83 -10.94 13.00 -2.76
N LYS A 84 -9.63 13.02 -3.05
CA LYS A 84 -9.07 13.66 -4.25
C LYS A 84 -9.58 13.03 -5.55
N ILE A 85 -9.66 11.70 -5.61
CA ILE A 85 -10.23 10.99 -6.77
C ILE A 85 -11.70 11.39 -6.96
N ILE A 86 -12.52 11.30 -5.91
CA ILE A 86 -13.94 11.66 -6.00
C ILE A 86 -14.12 13.14 -6.40
N ALA A 87 -13.30 14.04 -5.89
CA ALA A 87 -13.32 15.45 -6.28
C ALA A 87 -12.99 15.64 -7.77
N ALA A 88 -11.97 14.94 -8.27
CA ALA A 88 -11.58 15.00 -9.69
C ALA A 88 -12.70 14.48 -10.62
N LEU A 89 -13.31 13.35 -10.28
CA LEU A 89 -14.44 12.79 -11.04
C LEU A 89 -15.61 13.76 -11.10
N LYS A 90 -15.95 14.39 -9.97
CA LYS A 90 -17.04 15.38 -9.88
C LYS A 90 -16.74 16.66 -10.68
N ALA A 91 -15.53 17.19 -10.56
CA ALA A 91 -15.13 18.41 -11.24
C ALA A 91 -15.16 18.26 -12.77
N ASN A 92 -14.70 17.10 -13.27
CA ASN A 92 -14.64 16.82 -14.70
C ASN A 92 -15.93 16.23 -15.27
N LYS A 93 -16.91 15.87 -14.42
CA LYS A 93 -18.08 15.06 -14.77
C LYS A 93 -17.68 13.80 -15.55
N GLU A 94 -16.57 13.18 -15.13
CA GLU A 94 -15.90 12.07 -15.81
C GLU A 94 -16.29 10.75 -15.14
N PRO A 95 -16.73 9.72 -15.90
CA PRO A 95 -16.87 8.37 -15.38
C PRO A 95 -15.53 7.84 -14.85
N PHE A 96 -15.58 6.99 -13.82
CA PHE A 96 -14.37 6.45 -13.19
C PHE A 96 -13.45 5.71 -14.17
N PHE A 97 -14.02 4.94 -15.09
CA PHE A 97 -13.26 4.17 -16.08
C PHE A 97 -12.40 5.08 -16.97
N ASP A 98 -13.00 6.16 -17.49
CA ASP A 98 -12.30 7.10 -18.36
C ASP A 98 -11.18 7.84 -17.62
N TYR A 99 -11.44 8.24 -16.37
CA TYR A 99 -10.42 8.82 -15.49
C TYR A 99 -9.24 7.86 -15.27
N ALA A 100 -9.53 6.60 -14.95
CA ALA A 100 -8.51 5.58 -14.70
C ALA A 100 -7.69 5.25 -15.97
N LEU A 101 -8.36 5.14 -17.12
CA LEU A 101 -7.71 4.93 -18.41
C LEU A 101 -6.75 6.08 -18.74
N ARG A 102 -7.20 7.32 -18.58
CA ARG A 102 -6.37 8.50 -18.79
C ARG A 102 -5.13 8.52 -17.88
N LEU A 103 -5.28 8.15 -16.60
CA LEU A 103 -4.14 8.02 -15.69
C LEU A 103 -3.17 6.91 -16.13
N ALA A 104 -3.68 5.77 -16.57
CA ALA A 104 -2.85 4.66 -17.08
C ALA A 104 -2.06 5.06 -18.33
N GLU A 105 -2.68 5.80 -19.25
CA GLU A 105 -2.00 6.33 -20.44
C GLU A 105 -0.91 7.35 -20.08
N GLN A 106 -1.19 8.24 -19.12
CA GLN A 106 -0.19 9.20 -18.60
C GLN A 106 0.99 8.48 -17.94
N ALA A 107 0.72 7.47 -17.10
CA ALA A 107 1.75 6.65 -16.47
C ALA A 107 2.58 5.91 -17.51
N LYS A 108 1.95 5.26 -18.50
CA LYS A 108 2.64 4.60 -19.62
C LYS A 108 3.58 5.58 -20.35
N LYS A 109 3.08 6.76 -20.70
CA LYS A 109 3.89 7.78 -21.39
C LYS A 109 5.08 8.21 -20.54
N SER A 110 4.87 8.44 -19.24
CA SER A 110 5.94 8.84 -18.32
C SER A 110 7.02 7.76 -18.20
N ILE A 111 6.61 6.50 -18.03
CA ILE A 111 7.53 5.37 -17.88
C ILE A 111 8.34 5.16 -19.17
N LEU A 112 7.69 5.23 -20.34
CA LEU A 112 8.38 5.06 -21.62
C LEU A 112 9.29 6.24 -21.99
N ALA A 113 9.06 7.43 -21.42
CA ALA A 113 9.91 8.59 -21.63
C ALA A 113 11.22 8.54 -20.82
N THR A 114 11.28 7.70 -19.78
CA THR A 114 12.49 7.53 -18.96
C THR A 114 13.31 6.37 -19.49
N SER A 115 14.43 6.68 -20.14
CA SER A 115 15.40 5.67 -20.56
C SER A 115 16.05 5.00 -19.34
N LEU A 116 16.17 3.67 -19.40
CA LEU A 116 16.95 2.90 -18.44
C LEU A 116 18.43 2.96 -18.80
N GLU A 117 19.29 2.93 -17.79
CA GLU A 117 20.73 2.73 -17.99
C GLU A 117 21.00 1.33 -18.59
N GLN A 118 22.02 1.21 -19.44
CA GLN A 118 22.29 -0.04 -20.18
C GLN A 118 22.54 -1.23 -19.25
N ASN A 119 23.26 -1.02 -18.13
CA ASN A 119 23.48 -2.05 -17.11
C ASN A 119 22.16 -2.58 -16.50
N VAL A 120 21.13 -1.74 -16.35
CA VAL A 120 19.81 -2.16 -15.87
C VAL A 120 19.10 -3.00 -16.92
N ILE A 121 19.18 -2.59 -18.19
CA ILE A 121 18.63 -3.33 -19.33
C ILE A 121 19.27 -4.72 -19.40
N ASP A 122 20.60 -4.79 -19.39
CA ASP A 122 21.35 -6.05 -19.45
C ASP A 122 21.00 -6.97 -18.28
N ARG A 123 20.87 -6.41 -17.06
CA ARG A 123 20.42 -7.15 -15.88
C ARG A 123 19.01 -7.72 -16.07
N TYR A 124 18.07 -6.95 -16.61
CA TYR A 124 16.71 -7.44 -16.84
C TYR A 124 16.66 -8.56 -17.88
N TYR A 125 17.45 -8.46 -18.96
CA TYR A 125 17.58 -9.55 -19.93
C TYR A 125 18.18 -10.81 -19.29
N ALA A 126 19.25 -10.67 -18.50
CA ALA A 126 19.86 -11.80 -17.82
C ALA A 126 18.88 -12.49 -16.85
N VAL A 127 18.12 -11.71 -16.06
CA VAL A 127 17.08 -12.24 -15.16
C VAL A 127 15.98 -12.96 -15.94
N ALA A 128 15.53 -12.42 -17.08
CA ALA A 128 14.52 -13.07 -17.89
C ALA A 128 15.00 -14.43 -18.42
N VAL A 129 16.21 -14.50 -18.99
CA VAL A 129 16.79 -15.76 -19.49
C VAL A 129 16.95 -16.78 -18.37
N ASP A 130 17.57 -16.38 -17.26
CA ASP A 130 17.78 -17.26 -16.11
C ASP A 130 16.44 -17.73 -15.49
N SER A 131 15.39 -16.91 -15.52
CA SER A 131 14.05 -17.32 -15.05
C SER A 131 13.47 -18.47 -15.88
N PHE A 132 13.62 -18.44 -17.21
CA PHE A 132 13.18 -19.53 -18.10
C PHE A 132 14.01 -20.80 -17.91
N ASP A 133 15.32 -20.67 -17.73
CA ASP A 133 16.19 -21.82 -17.48
C ASP A 133 15.89 -22.49 -16.13
N ARG A 134 15.61 -21.69 -15.08
CA ARG A 134 15.19 -22.21 -13.78
C ARG A 134 13.83 -22.89 -13.85
N GLN A 135 12.86 -22.27 -14.54
CA GLN A 135 11.55 -22.87 -14.75
C GLN A 135 11.70 -24.25 -15.39
N ARG A 136 12.46 -24.35 -16.49
CA ARG A 136 12.70 -25.61 -17.18
C ARG A 136 13.36 -26.65 -16.29
N LYS A 137 14.37 -26.26 -15.50
CA LYS A 137 15.02 -27.19 -14.56
C LYS A 137 14.06 -27.70 -13.49
N ILE A 138 13.09 -26.90 -13.05
CA ILE A 138 12.06 -27.33 -12.10
C ILE A 138 11.15 -28.35 -12.80
N GLU A 139 10.60 -27.99 -13.97
CA GLU A 139 9.72 -28.86 -14.77
C GLU A 139 10.40 -30.19 -15.16
N GLU A 140 11.70 -30.17 -15.47
CA GLU A 140 12.50 -31.37 -15.78
C GLU A 140 12.88 -32.20 -14.53
N SER A 141 12.82 -31.61 -13.34
CA SER A 141 13.13 -32.29 -12.08
C SER A 141 11.90 -32.75 -11.29
N ASP A 142 10.70 -32.49 -11.82
CA ASP A 142 9.46 -33.05 -11.28
C ASP A 142 9.50 -34.58 -11.34
N ASP A 143 9.40 -35.21 -10.17
CA ASP A 143 9.48 -36.66 -9.98
C ASP A 143 8.12 -37.32 -9.75
N THR A 144 7.06 -36.52 -9.72
CA THR A 144 5.70 -36.93 -9.42
C THR A 144 4.70 -36.11 -10.22
N ASP A 145 3.53 -36.67 -10.50
CA ASP A 145 2.44 -35.90 -11.10
C ASP A 145 1.90 -34.84 -10.12
N PHE A 146 1.18 -33.87 -10.69
CA PHE A 146 0.66 -32.73 -9.94
C PHE A 146 -0.33 -33.12 -8.84
N ASP A 147 -1.17 -34.14 -9.04
CA ASP A 147 -2.17 -34.55 -8.04
C ASP A 147 -1.47 -35.15 -6.81
N THR A 148 -0.49 -36.01 -7.04
CA THR A 148 0.35 -36.59 -5.97
C THR A 148 1.15 -35.51 -5.23
N PHE A 149 1.65 -34.49 -5.93
CA PHE A 149 2.30 -33.34 -5.30
C PHE A 149 1.32 -32.59 -4.37
N LEU A 150 0.09 -32.32 -4.82
CA LEU A 150 -0.92 -31.63 -4.02
C LEU A 150 -1.29 -32.41 -2.76
N GLU A 151 -1.51 -33.73 -2.87
CA GLU A 151 -1.76 -34.58 -1.71
C GLU A 151 -0.62 -34.49 -0.69
N ARG A 152 0.63 -34.54 -1.13
CA ARG A 152 1.80 -34.38 -0.25
C ARG A 152 1.89 -32.99 0.37
N TYR A 153 1.56 -31.95 -0.38
CA TYR A 153 1.64 -30.57 0.09
C TYR A 153 0.63 -30.27 1.21
N PHE A 154 -0.62 -30.72 1.07
CA PHE A 154 -1.66 -30.46 2.06
C PHE A 154 -1.66 -31.42 3.27
N ASN A 155 -0.96 -32.56 3.15
CA ASN A 155 -0.78 -33.50 4.25
C ASN A 155 0.54 -33.29 5.03
N ARG A 156 1.31 -32.25 4.71
CA ARG A 156 2.42 -31.74 5.52
C ARG A 156 1.92 -30.74 6.56
#